data_AF-A0A8T0US54-F1
#
_entry.id   AF-A0A8T0US54-F1
#
_cell.length_a   1.000
_cell.length_b   1.000
_cell.length_c   1.000
_cell.angle_alpha   90.00
_cell.angle_beta   90.00
_cell.angle_gamma   90.00
#
_symmetry.space_group_name_H-M   'P 1'
#
loop_
_entity.id
_entity.type
_entity.pdbx_description
1 polymer ?
#
loop_
_entity_poly.entity_id
_entity_poly.type
_entity_poly.pdbx_seq_one_letter_code
_entity_poly.pdbx_strand_id
1 'polypeptide(L)'
;MADAAAAATPEWATKEPCLMGIDEAGRGPVLGPMVYGCMYCARSYNDTLATLKFTDSKTLKEEQREELFESLKVNSSIGWEVDVICPKDLSAKMLKRSKVNLNEISHNSAMGLVRKVLDMGVLLAEVYIDTVGDPEKYQIKLTEKFPGIKFVVAKKADSLYPVVSGASIVAKVTRDRALRNWVFNETALNMHMKTGSGYPGGDPHCMGFYQTVII
;
A
#
# COMPACT_ATOMS: atom_id res chain seq x y z
N MET A 1 19.86 -1.90 15.59
CA MET A 1 19.52 -0.48 15.37
C MET A 1 20.15 -0.08 14.05
N ALA A 2 19.39 -0.14 12.97
CA ALA A 2 19.79 0.48 11.70
C ALA A 2 18.90 1.70 11.55
N ASP A 3 19.47 2.88 11.78
CA ASP A 3 18.84 4.14 11.43
C ASP A 3 18.63 4.13 9.92
N ALA A 4 17.39 3.97 9.48
CA ALA A 4 16.98 4.39 8.16
C ALA A 4 17.08 5.91 8.17
N ALA A 5 18.20 6.44 7.67
CA ALA A 5 18.34 7.86 7.41
C ALA A 5 17.10 8.32 6.65
N ALA A 6 16.30 9.19 7.27
CA ALA A 6 15.18 9.83 6.60
C ALA A 6 15.77 10.51 5.36
N ALA A 7 15.51 9.96 4.18
CA ALA A 7 15.96 10.55 2.94
C ALA A 7 15.41 11.99 2.92
N ALA A 8 16.31 12.96 2.74
CA ALA A 8 15.90 14.36 2.73
C ALA A 8 14.77 14.54 1.71
N THR A 9 13.67 15.15 2.14
CA THR A 9 12.52 15.41 1.28
C THR A 9 12.99 16.13 0.01
N PRO A 10 12.69 15.60 -1.19
CA PRO A 10 13.16 16.21 -2.42
C PRO A 10 12.70 17.67 -2.56
N GLU A 11 13.55 18.52 -3.15
CA GLU A 11 13.29 19.96 -3.26
C GLU A 11 11.96 20.26 -3.97
N TRP A 12 11.65 19.52 -5.05
CA TRP A 12 10.39 19.62 -5.79
C TRP A 12 9.17 19.41 -4.89
N ALA A 13 9.28 18.51 -3.90
CA ALA A 13 8.17 18.14 -3.05
C ALA A 13 7.78 19.27 -2.07
N THR A 14 8.70 20.20 -1.80
CA THR A 14 8.48 21.36 -0.92
C THR A 14 8.16 22.65 -1.66
N LYS A 15 8.32 22.67 -3.00
CA LYS A 15 8.19 23.90 -3.82
C LYS A 15 7.01 23.86 -4.78
N GLU A 16 6.59 22.67 -5.22
CA GLU A 16 5.53 22.51 -6.19
C GLU A 16 4.35 21.73 -5.61
N PRO A 17 3.10 22.04 -6.01
CA PRO A 17 1.95 21.22 -5.68
C PRO A 17 2.16 19.77 -6.12
N CYS A 18 1.97 18.84 -5.20
CA CYS A 18 2.18 17.41 -5.43
C CYS A 18 0.86 16.63 -5.55
N LEU A 19 0.92 15.57 -6.35
CA LEU A 19 -0.12 14.55 -6.47
C LEU A 19 0.32 13.30 -5.72
N MET A 20 -0.63 12.61 -5.09
CA MET A 20 -0.38 11.35 -4.39
C MET A 20 -1.43 10.32 -4.78
N GLY A 21 -0.99 9.08 -5.00
CA GLY A 21 -1.84 7.91 -5.14
C GLY A 21 -1.71 7.01 -3.92
N ILE A 22 -2.81 6.37 -3.52
CA ILE A 22 -2.85 5.37 -2.45
C ILE A 22 -3.60 4.14 -2.93
N ASP A 23 -3.02 2.97 -2.70
CA ASP A 23 -3.63 1.67 -2.96
C ASP A 23 -3.20 0.65 -1.90
N GLU A 24 -3.88 -0.49 -1.84
CA GLU A 24 -3.58 -1.57 -0.91
C GLU A 24 -3.28 -2.91 -1.58
N ALA A 25 -2.61 -3.78 -0.84
CA ALA A 25 -2.45 -5.19 -1.16
C ALA A 25 -2.68 -6.03 0.09
N GLY A 26 -3.28 -7.22 -0.08
CA GLY A 26 -3.43 -8.16 1.04
C GLY A 26 -4.61 -7.91 1.96
N ARG A 27 -5.70 -7.33 1.44
CA ARG A 27 -6.96 -7.17 2.18
C ARG A 27 -7.78 -8.46 2.34
N GLY A 28 -7.78 -9.33 1.31
CA GLY A 28 -8.53 -10.59 1.29
C GLY A 28 -7.83 -11.91 1.70
N PRO A 29 -6.49 -12.05 1.72
CA PRO A 29 -5.83 -13.29 2.13
C PRO A 29 -6.01 -13.56 3.62
N VAL A 30 -5.91 -14.84 4.02
CA VAL A 30 -5.90 -15.25 5.43
C VAL A 30 -4.50 -15.32 6.02
N LEU A 31 -3.47 -15.33 5.16
CA LEU A 31 -2.06 -15.30 5.55
C LEU A 31 -1.37 -14.04 5.03
N GLY A 32 -0.40 -13.56 5.80
CA GLY A 32 0.45 -12.43 5.45
C GLY A 32 -0.14 -11.06 5.76
N PRO A 33 0.70 -10.01 5.71
CA PRO A 33 0.29 -8.67 6.11
C PRO A 33 -0.67 -8.04 5.10
N MET A 34 -1.43 -7.05 5.59
CA MET A 34 -2.10 -6.07 4.75
C MET A 34 -1.17 -4.87 4.60
N VAL A 35 -0.92 -4.44 3.36
CA VAL A 35 0.01 -3.36 3.05
C VAL A 35 -0.73 -2.24 2.34
N TYR A 36 -0.62 -1.03 2.86
CA TYR A 36 -0.97 0.19 2.14
C TYR A 36 0.31 0.80 1.57
N GLY A 37 0.27 1.15 0.28
CA GLY A 37 1.35 1.85 -0.39
C GLY A 37 0.86 3.20 -0.88
N CYS A 38 1.74 4.19 -0.87
CA CYS A 38 1.50 5.43 -1.59
C CYS A 38 2.70 5.82 -2.44
N MET A 39 2.40 6.55 -3.51
CA MET A 39 3.39 7.17 -4.38
C MET A 39 2.98 8.62 -4.63
N TYR A 40 3.94 9.53 -4.63
CA TYR A 40 3.70 10.94 -4.86
C TYR A 40 4.78 11.55 -5.76
N CYS A 41 4.39 12.57 -6.51
CA CYS A 41 5.29 13.32 -7.40
C CYS A 41 4.77 14.76 -7.56
N ALA A 42 5.61 15.66 -8.08
CA ALA A 42 5.17 16.99 -8.48
C ALA A 42 4.04 16.88 -9.53
N ARG A 43 3.06 17.81 -9.48
CA ARG A 43 1.96 17.84 -10.45
C ARG A 43 2.47 17.98 -11.89
N SER A 44 3.54 18.74 -12.08
CA SER A 44 4.24 18.91 -13.36
C SER A 44 4.78 17.59 -13.93
N TYR A 45 5.05 16.59 -13.08
CA TYR A 45 5.58 15.29 -13.48
C TYR A 45 4.48 14.28 -13.90
N ASN A 46 3.21 14.61 -13.71
CA ASN A 46 2.09 13.67 -13.95
C ASN A 46 2.06 13.12 -15.38
N ASP A 47 2.33 13.96 -16.39
CA ASP A 47 2.31 13.53 -17.79
C ASP A 47 3.48 12.60 -18.10
N THR A 48 4.65 12.85 -17.50
CA THR A 48 5.80 11.95 -17.59
C THR A 48 5.48 10.62 -16.92
N LEU A 49 4.86 10.66 -15.75
CA LEU A 49 4.42 9.48 -15.02
C LEU A 49 3.43 8.63 -15.84
N ALA A 50 2.54 9.25 -16.62
CA ALA A 50 1.62 8.53 -17.49
C ALA A 50 2.31 7.77 -18.63
N THR A 51 3.51 8.19 -19.04
CA THR A 51 4.32 7.47 -20.06
C THR A 51 5.04 6.24 -19.48
N LEU A 52 5.28 6.23 -18.17
CA LEU A 52 5.82 5.08 -17.47
C LEU A 52 4.68 4.06 -17.36
N LYS A 53 4.80 2.94 -18.08
CA LYS A 53 3.76 1.93 -18.32
C LYS A 53 3.29 1.20 -17.06
N PHE A 54 2.66 1.89 -16.12
CA PHE A 54 2.12 1.31 -14.88
C PHE A 54 0.71 0.71 -15.05
N THR A 55 0.04 1.02 -16.15
CA THR A 55 -1.42 1.01 -16.35
C THR A 55 -2.14 -0.34 -16.20
N ASP A 56 -1.44 -1.47 -16.07
CA ASP A 56 -2.09 -2.77 -15.87
C ASP A 56 -1.38 -3.68 -14.87
N SER A 57 -1.16 -3.18 -13.64
CA SER A 57 -0.53 -3.94 -12.55
C SER A 57 -1.22 -5.27 -12.19
N LYS A 58 -2.45 -5.50 -12.68
CA LYS A 58 -3.23 -6.73 -12.46
C LYS A 58 -2.84 -7.86 -13.42
N THR A 59 -2.33 -7.55 -14.61
CA THR A 59 -1.82 -8.55 -15.57
C THR A 59 -0.30 -8.70 -15.52
N LEU A 60 0.40 -7.77 -14.86
CA LEU A 60 1.84 -7.87 -14.67
C LEU A 60 2.22 -9.08 -13.82
N LYS A 61 3.25 -9.80 -14.28
CA LYS A 61 3.91 -10.85 -13.49
C LYS A 61 4.69 -10.25 -12.32
N GLU A 62 5.00 -11.08 -11.33
CA GLU A 62 5.75 -10.67 -10.15
C GLU A 62 7.09 -10.01 -10.51
N GLU A 63 7.83 -10.60 -11.47
CA GLU A 63 9.11 -10.09 -11.94
C GLU A 63 8.98 -8.69 -12.56
N GLN A 64 7.94 -8.46 -13.35
CA GLN A 64 7.69 -7.16 -13.96
C GLN A 64 7.33 -6.09 -12.92
N ARG A 65 6.59 -6.47 -11.86
CA ARG A 65 6.30 -5.55 -10.74
C ARG A 65 7.57 -5.21 -9.97
N GLU A 66 8.46 -6.18 -9.74
CA GLU A 66 9.75 -5.96 -9.10
C GLU A 66 10.63 -4.99 -9.94
N GLU A 67 10.74 -5.19 -11.26
CA GLU A 67 11.48 -4.29 -12.16
C GLU A 67 10.93 -2.85 -12.14
N LEU A 68 9.61 -2.69 -12.19
CA LEU A 68 8.96 -1.38 -12.08
C LEU A 68 9.21 -0.74 -10.72
N PHE A 69 9.15 -1.51 -9.64
CA PHE A 69 9.43 -1.00 -8.30
C PHE A 69 10.89 -0.55 -8.14
N GLU A 70 11.85 -1.29 -8.68
CA GLU A 70 13.25 -0.85 -8.70
C GLU A 70 13.44 0.42 -9.55
N SER A 71 12.72 0.54 -10.68
CA SER A 71 12.70 1.76 -11.50
C SER A 71 12.11 2.97 -10.75
N LEU A 72 11.08 2.76 -9.94
CA LEU A 72 10.47 3.79 -9.09
C LEU A 72 11.45 4.27 -8.00
N LYS A 73 12.22 3.36 -7.38
CA LYS A 73 13.17 3.71 -6.31
C LYS A 73 14.30 4.62 -6.78
N VAL A 74 14.79 4.41 -8.00
CA VAL A 74 15.90 5.20 -8.54
C VAL A 74 15.45 6.53 -9.15
N ASN A 75 14.13 6.73 -9.29
CA ASN A 75 13.58 7.94 -9.86
C ASN A 75 13.47 9.05 -8.80
N SER A 76 14.36 10.04 -8.87
CA SER A 76 14.40 11.16 -7.93
C SER A 76 13.19 12.11 -8.01
N SER A 77 12.35 12.00 -9.05
CA SER A 77 11.10 12.77 -9.21
C SER A 77 9.90 12.11 -8.54
N ILE A 78 10.09 10.95 -7.91
CA ILE A 78 9.03 10.17 -7.27
C ILE A 78 9.41 9.89 -5.82
N GLY A 79 8.46 10.11 -4.91
CA GLY A 79 8.51 9.60 -3.55
C GLY A 79 7.48 8.49 -3.35
N TRP A 80 7.74 7.59 -2.40
CA TRP A 80 6.81 6.54 -2.04
C TRP A 80 6.97 6.17 -0.57
N GLU A 81 5.88 5.70 0.04
CA GLU A 81 5.86 5.26 1.43
C GLU A 81 4.93 4.05 1.57
N VAL A 82 5.14 3.28 2.63
CA VAL A 82 4.32 2.10 2.95
C VAL A 82 3.90 2.07 4.41
N ASP A 83 2.73 1.52 4.66
CA ASP A 83 2.25 1.11 5.97
C ASP A 83 1.94 -0.40 5.93
N VAL A 84 2.70 -1.17 6.69
CA VAL A 84 2.62 -2.63 6.73
C VAL A 84 1.93 -3.04 8.02
N ILE A 85 0.71 -3.57 7.90
CA ILE A 85 -0.10 -4.00 9.03
C ILE A 85 0.11 -5.50 9.22
N CYS A 86 0.80 -5.83 10.32
CA CYS A 86 1.06 -7.21 10.71
C CYS A 86 -0.26 -7.99 10.93
N PRO A 87 -0.35 -9.27 10.53
CA PRO A 87 -1.53 -10.11 10.77
C PRO A 87 -1.92 -10.17 12.25
N LYS A 88 -0.93 -10.23 13.14
CA LYS A 88 -1.13 -10.22 14.60
C LYS A 88 -1.86 -8.96 15.05
N ASP A 89 -1.45 -7.80 14.55
CA ASP A 89 -2.08 -6.52 14.91
C ASP A 89 -3.48 -6.40 14.30
N LEU A 90 -3.67 -6.92 13.09
CA LEU A 90 -4.98 -6.98 12.44
C LEU A 90 -5.96 -7.83 13.27
N SER A 91 -5.58 -9.06 13.60
CA SER A 91 -6.36 -9.95 14.47
C SER A 91 -6.62 -9.33 15.84
N ALA A 92 -5.60 -8.74 16.47
CA ALA A 92 -5.74 -8.09 17.77
C ALA A 92 -6.72 -6.91 17.73
N LYS A 93 -6.78 -6.13 16.64
CA LYS A 93 -7.76 -5.03 16.49
C LYS A 93 -9.18 -5.54 16.25
N MET A 94 -9.35 -6.59 15.44
CA MET A 94 -10.66 -7.10 15.04
C MET A 94 -11.32 -8.00 16.09
N LEU A 95 -10.54 -8.68 16.93
CA LEU A 95 -11.03 -9.61 17.96
C LEU A 95 -11.15 -9.00 19.36
N LYS A 96 -10.81 -7.72 19.53
CA LYS A 96 -11.01 -6.99 20.80
C LYS A 96 -12.49 -6.87 21.15
N ARG A 97 -12.78 -6.65 22.45
CA ARG A 97 -14.16 -6.43 22.95
C ARG A 97 -14.86 -5.26 22.25
N SER A 98 -14.14 -4.14 22.11
CA SER A 98 -14.54 -3.03 21.23
C SER A 98 -13.91 -3.29 19.86
N LYS A 99 -14.71 -3.87 18.96
CA LYS A 99 -14.23 -4.33 17.65
C LYS A 99 -14.00 -3.16 16.72
N VAL A 100 -12.80 -3.08 16.16
CA VAL A 100 -12.53 -2.18 15.02
C VAL A 100 -12.72 -2.97 13.74
N ASN A 101 -13.60 -2.52 12.86
CA ASN A 101 -13.85 -3.20 11.60
C ASN A 101 -12.70 -2.96 10.60
N LEU A 102 -12.59 -3.83 9.60
CA LEU A 102 -11.50 -3.76 8.62
C LEU A 102 -11.51 -2.45 7.82
N ASN A 103 -12.69 -1.88 7.51
CA ASN A 103 -12.79 -0.61 6.81
C ASN A 103 -12.16 0.53 7.61
N GLU A 104 -12.37 0.55 8.92
CA GLU A 104 -11.80 1.56 9.80
C GLU A 104 -10.28 1.42 9.89
N ILE A 105 -9.76 0.20 9.99
CA ILE A 105 -8.31 -0.07 9.94
C ILE A 105 -7.72 0.41 8.61
N SER A 106 -8.35 0.07 7.49
CA SER A 106 -7.98 0.52 6.14
C SER A 106 -7.95 2.04 6.00
N HIS A 107 -9.03 2.72 6.39
CA HIS A 107 -9.10 4.18 6.32
C HIS A 107 -8.03 4.83 7.20
N ASN A 108 -7.78 4.28 8.39
CA ASN A 108 -6.76 4.82 9.30
C ASN A 108 -5.35 4.68 8.73
N SER A 109 -5.05 3.57 8.05
CA SER A 109 -3.77 3.34 7.38
C SER A 109 -3.52 4.33 6.25
N ALA A 110 -4.49 4.49 5.33
CA ALA A 110 -4.41 5.48 4.26
C ALA A 110 -4.28 6.92 4.78
N MET A 111 -5.08 7.31 5.80
CA MET A 111 -4.94 8.62 6.46
C MET A 111 -3.58 8.77 7.16
N GLY A 112 -3.01 7.69 7.67
CA GLY A 112 -1.67 7.64 8.26
C GLY A 112 -0.60 7.95 7.23
N LEU A 113 -0.68 7.37 6.03
CA LEU A 113 0.22 7.67 4.91
C LEU A 113 0.12 9.13 4.48
N VAL A 114 -1.08 9.68 4.34
CA VAL A 114 -1.26 11.10 4.03
C VAL A 114 -0.57 11.99 5.07
N ARG A 115 -0.79 11.69 6.37
CA ARG A 115 -0.16 12.44 7.46
C ARG A 115 1.37 12.31 7.42
N LYS A 116 1.90 11.10 7.21
CA LYS A 116 3.33 10.86 7.08
C LYS A 116 3.95 11.71 5.98
N VAL A 117 3.30 11.79 4.81
CA VAL A 117 3.79 12.60 3.69
C VAL A 117 3.71 14.11 3.96
N LEU A 118 2.66 14.57 4.63
CA LEU A 118 2.58 15.97 5.09
C LEU A 118 3.68 16.31 6.11
N ASP A 119 3.94 15.42 7.07
CA ASP A 119 4.95 15.60 8.11
C ASP A 119 6.38 15.64 7.53
N MET A 120 6.60 15.06 6.34
CA MET A 120 7.84 15.21 5.57
C MET A 120 7.97 16.58 4.88
N GLY A 121 6.96 17.45 4.96
CA GLY A 121 6.96 18.78 4.35
C GLY A 121 6.54 18.80 2.88
N VAL A 122 5.95 17.71 2.37
CA VAL A 122 5.47 17.65 0.98
C VAL A 122 4.23 18.51 0.82
N LEU A 123 4.22 19.39 -0.19
CA LEU A 123 3.09 20.24 -0.55
C LEU A 123 2.01 19.45 -1.29
N LEU A 124 1.33 18.53 -0.59
CA LEU A 124 0.24 17.74 -1.15
C LEU A 124 -0.96 18.61 -1.52
N ALA A 125 -1.35 18.56 -2.79
CA ALA A 125 -2.51 19.29 -3.32
C ALA A 125 -3.67 18.37 -3.69
N GLU A 126 -3.39 17.21 -4.32
CA GLU A 126 -4.41 16.24 -4.70
C GLU A 126 -4.01 14.82 -4.30
N VAL A 127 -4.95 14.06 -3.73
CA VAL A 127 -4.75 12.66 -3.31
C VAL A 127 -5.82 11.79 -3.96
N TYR A 128 -5.39 10.76 -4.67
CA TYR A 128 -6.22 9.78 -5.37
C TYR A 128 -6.14 8.44 -4.63
N ILE A 129 -7.29 7.82 -4.36
CA ILE A 129 -7.35 6.60 -3.56
C ILE A 129 -8.22 5.56 -4.24
N ASP A 130 -7.71 4.34 -4.39
CA ASP A 130 -8.53 3.19 -4.78
C ASP A 130 -9.38 2.71 -3.60
N THR A 131 -10.65 2.38 -3.86
CA THR A 131 -11.51 1.82 -2.82
C THR A 131 -12.37 0.68 -3.35
N VAL A 132 -12.63 -0.28 -2.48
CA VAL A 132 -13.68 -1.30 -2.66
C VAL A 132 -15.06 -0.85 -2.17
N GLY A 133 -15.09 0.19 -1.32
CA GLY A 133 -16.28 0.63 -0.59
C GLY A 133 -17.10 1.72 -1.30
N ASP A 134 -17.85 2.46 -0.50
CA ASP A 134 -18.60 3.66 -0.90
C ASP A 134 -17.63 4.86 -1.02
N PRO A 135 -17.31 5.32 -2.24
CA PRO A 135 -16.29 6.35 -2.43
C PRO A 135 -16.70 7.70 -1.84
N GLU A 136 -17.98 8.06 -1.89
CA GLU A 136 -18.47 9.37 -1.46
C GLU A 136 -18.29 9.57 0.04
N LYS A 137 -18.71 8.58 0.84
CA LYS A 137 -18.53 8.63 2.30
C LYS A 137 -17.06 8.70 2.69
N TYR A 138 -16.22 7.97 1.98
CA TYR A 138 -14.79 7.96 2.27
C TYR A 138 -14.14 9.30 1.91
N GLN A 139 -14.51 9.88 0.77
CA GLN A 139 -14.02 11.18 0.33
C GLN A 139 -14.43 12.30 1.29
N ILE A 140 -15.68 12.29 1.79
CA ILE A 140 -16.15 13.25 2.80
C ILE A 140 -15.27 13.16 4.05
N LYS A 141 -15.09 11.94 4.59
CA LYS A 141 -14.27 11.70 5.78
C LYS A 141 -12.83 12.21 5.64
N LEU A 142 -12.22 12.02 4.46
CA LEU A 142 -10.86 12.50 4.17
C LEU A 142 -10.80 14.02 4.09
N THR A 143 -11.76 14.63 3.40
CA THR A 143 -11.84 16.09 3.21
C THR A 143 -12.04 16.80 4.55
N GLU A 144 -12.87 16.25 5.44
CA GLU A 144 -13.05 16.76 6.81
C GLU A 144 -11.76 16.67 7.63
N LYS A 145 -10.98 15.60 7.45
CA LYS A 145 -9.76 15.34 8.24
C LYS A 145 -8.56 16.16 7.77
N PHE A 146 -8.48 16.46 6.47
CA PHE A 146 -7.37 17.18 5.84
C PHE A 146 -7.91 18.32 4.99
N PRO A 147 -8.42 19.39 5.62
CA PRO A 147 -8.90 20.56 4.90
C PRO A 147 -7.75 21.20 4.11
N GLY A 148 -7.98 21.45 2.81
CA GLY A 148 -6.98 22.04 1.91
C GLY A 148 -6.37 21.07 0.89
N ILE A 149 -6.61 19.77 1.04
CA ILE A 149 -6.23 18.75 0.05
C ILE A 149 -7.46 18.31 -0.72
N LYS A 150 -7.35 18.24 -2.05
CA LYS A 150 -8.42 17.69 -2.88
C LYS A 150 -8.31 16.17 -2.91
N PHE A 151 -9.30 15.48 -2.36
CA PHE A 151 -9.40 14.03 -2.44
C PHE A 151 -10.28 13.59 -3.60
N VAL A 152 -9.81 12.55 -4.31
CA VAL A 152 -10.60 11.83 -5.31
C VAL A 152 -10.56 10.36 -4.93
N VAL A 153 -11.70 9.83 -4.49
CA VAL A 153 -11.83 8.40 -4.18
C VAL A 153 -12.63 7.76 -5.30
N ALA A 154 -12.06 6.72 -5.92
CA ALA A 154 -12.70 6.02 -7.03
C ALA A 154 -12.48 4.51 -6.92
N LYS A 155 -13.36 3.74 -7.56
CA LYS A 155 -13.16 2.31 -7.74
C LYS A 155 -12.29 2.09 -8.98
N LYS A 156 -11.34 1.15 -8.90
CA LYS A 156 -10.36 0.89 -9.99
C LYS A 156 -9.53 2.13 -10.31
N ALA A 157 -9.19 2.91 -9.28
CA ALA A 157 -8.42 4.14 -9.44
C ALA A 157 -7.00 3.84 -9.97
N ASP A 158 -6.48 2.64 -9.73
CA ASP A 158 -5.21 2.14 -10.27
C ASP A 158 -5.16 2.09 -11.80
N SER A 159 -6.32 1.90 -12.45
CA SER A 159 -6.45 1.92 -13.92
C SER A 159 -6.71 3.32 -14.48
N LEU A 160 -7.08 4.28 -13.64
CA LEU A 160 -7.48 5.64 -14.04
C LEU A 160 -6.38 6.66 -13.81
N TYR A 161 -5.59 6.50 -12.75
CA TYR A 161 -4.61 7.47 -12.29
C TYR A 161 -3.22 6.84 -12.18
N PRO A 162 -2.21 7.33 -12.92
CA PRO A 162 -0.85 6.77 -12.88
C PRO A 162 -0.24 6.76 -11.48
N VAL A 163 -0.54 7.78 -10.66
CA VAL A 163 -0.08 7.85 -9.26
C VAL A 163 -0.62 6.71 -8.39
N VAL A 164 -1.88 6.30 -8.60
CA VAL A 164 -2.47 5.15 -7.89
C VAL A 164 -1.91 3.85 -8.44
N SER A 165 -1.67 3.79 -9.75
CA SER A 165 -1.05 2.64 -10.40
C SER A 165 0.34 2.33 -9.83
N GLY A 166 1.18 3.36 -9.66
CA GLY A 166 2.48 3.21 -9.00
C GLY A 166 2.37 2.84 -7.52
N ALA A 167 1.43 3.45 -6.78
CA ALA A 167 1.14 3.07 -5.39
C ALA A 167 0.74 1.58 -5.26
N SER A 168 -0.01 1.07 -6.25
CA SER A 168 -0.40 -0.33 -6.35
C SER A 168 0.81 -1.27 -6.47
N ILE A 169 1.80 -0.89 -7.28
CA ILE A 169 3.05 -1.64 -7.42
C ILE A 169 3.82 -1.65 -6.10
N VAL A 170 3.95 -0.47 -5.47
CA VAL A 170 4.61 -0.32 -4.16
C VAL A 170 3.96 -1.25 -3.12
N ALA A 171 2.63 -1.27 -3.02
CA ALA A 171 1.90 -2.11 -2.08
C ALA A 171 2.07 -3.61 -2.37
N LYS A 172 1.88 -4.03 -3.63
CA LYS A 172 1.98 -5.44 -4.05
C LYS A 172 3.38 -6.01 -3.85
N VAL A 173 4.41 -5.31 -4.33
CA VAL A 173 5.80 -5.79 -4.20
C VAL A 173 6.21 -5.86 -2.74
N THR A 174 5.84 -4.87 -1.92
CA THR A 174 6.12 -4.88 -0.49
C THR A 174 5.46 -6.06 0.21
N ARG A 175 4.19 -6.34 -0.10
CA ARG A 175 3.47 -7.51 0.44
C ARG A 175 4.12 -8.82 0.00
N ASP A 176 4.39 -8.98 -1.29
CA ASP A 176 4.95 -10.20 -1.87
C ASP A 176 6.32 -10.50 -1.24
N ARG A 177 7.18 -9.48 -1.08
CA ARG A 177 8.46 -9.58 -0.35
C ARG A 177 8.27 -9.92 1.13
N ALA A 178 7.28 -9.34 1.80
CA ALA A 178 7.02 -9.62 3.22
C ALA A 178 6.52 -11.06 3.45
N LEU A 179 5.69 -11.58 2.54
CA LEU A 179 5.25 -12.97 2.53
C LEU A 179 6.42 -13.93 2.27
N ARG A 180 7.23 -13.65 1.24
CA ARG A 180 8.38 -14.49 0.85
C ARG A 180 9.40 -14.64 1.97
N ASN A 181 9.61 -13.57 2.73
CA ASN A 181 10.57 -13.51 3.83
C ASN A 181 9.94 -13.74 5.22
N TRP A 182 8.69 -14.21 5.28
CA TRP A 182 8.00 -14.40 6.56
C TRP A 182 8.69 -15.49 7.39
N VAL A 183 8.94 -15.19 8.67
CA VAL A 183 9.49 -16.13 9.65
C VAL A 183 8.44 -16.38 10.72
N PHE A 184 8.09 -17.65 10.92
CA PHE A 184 7.14 -18.07 11.94
C PHE A 184 7.87 -18.24 13.27
N ASN A 185 7.41 -17.54 14.30
CA ASN A 185 8.00 -17.62 15.64
C ASN A 185 7.62 -18.92 16.37
N GLU A 186 6.47 -19.49 16.01
CA GLU A 186 5.84 -20.63 16.66
C GLU A 186 6.48 -21.97 16.27
N THR A 187 7.13 -22.04 15.11
CA THR A 187 7.88 -23.23 14.71
C THR A 187 9.27 -23.14 15.33
N ALA A 188 9.62 -24.07 16.21
CA ALA A 188 10.94 -24.18 16.88
C ALA A 188 12.15 -24.32 15.92
N LEU A 189 11.96 -24.11 14.62
CA LEU A 189 12.91 -24.35 13.54
C LEU A 189 13.06 -23.16 12.56
N ASN A 190 12.47 -21.98 12.81
CA ASN A 190 12.52 -20.84 11.87
C ASN A 190 12.27 -21.27 10.41
N MET A 191 11.30 -22.17 10.20
CA MET A 191 11.12 -22.79 8.90
C MET A 191 10.46 -21.80 7.94
N HIS A 192 11.10 -21.55 6.81
CA HIS A 192 10.45 -20.95 5.66
C HIS A 192 9.47 -21.98 5.07
N MET A 193 8.19 -21.88 5.46
CA MET A 193 7.14 -22.70 4.86
C MET A 193 6.58 -22.00 3.62
N LYS A 194 6.34 -22.77 2.55
CA LYS A 194 5.67 -22.26 1.35
C LYS A 194 4.19 -22.04 1.67
N THR A 195 3.84 -20.82 2.07
CA THR A 195 2.45 -20.41 2.36
C THR A 195 1.60 -20.15 1.13
N GLY A 196 2.23 -20.15 -0.06
CA GLY A 196 1.59 -19.67 -1.30
C GLY A 196 1.26 -18.17 -1.22
N SER A 197 0.26 -17.76 -1.99
CA SER A 197 -0.31 -16.41 -2.09
C SER A 197 -1.04 -15.92 -0.83
N GLY A 198 -1.37 -16.84 0.08
CA GLY A 198 -2.13 -16.58 1.30
C GLY A 198 -3.65 -16.47 1.12
N TYR A 199 -4.18 -16.62 -0.10
CA TYR A 199 -5.61 -16.60 -0.36
C TYR A 199 -6.24 -17.98 -0.13
N PRO A 200 -7.36 -18.09 0.63
CA PRO A 200 -8.00 -19.37 0.88
C PRO A 200 -8.73 -19.92 -0.35
N GLY A 201 -9.14 -19.06 -1.28
CA GLY A 201 -9.77 -19.43 -2.54
C GLY A 201 -8.76 -19.53 -3.67
N GLY A 202 -8.51 -20.74 -4.18
CA GLY A 202 -7.74 -20.96 -5.42
C GLY A 202 -6.26 -21.24 -5.26
N ASP A 203 -5.73 -21.30 -4.02
CA ASP A 203 -4.32 -21.65 -3.76
C ASP A 203 -4.21 -22.95 -2.93
N PRO A 204 -3.86 -24.09 -3.56
CA PRO A 204 -3.67 -25.36 -2.86
C PRO A 204 -2.57 -25.33 -1.80
N HIS A 205 -1.52 -24.51 -1.98
CA HIS A 205 -0.44 -24.38 -1.01
C HIS A 205 -0.91 -23.64 0.24
N CYS A 206 -1.71 -22.57 0.08
CA CYS A 206 -2.31 -21.86 1.20
C CYS A 206 -3.26 -22.78 2.01
N MET A 207 -4.11 -23.54 1.34
CA MET A 207 -5.04 -24.46 2.02
C MET A 207 -4.31 -25.62 2.71
N GLY A 208 -3.29 -26.19 2.07
CA GLY A 208 -2.45 -27.23 2.69
C GLY A 208 -1.74 -26.72 3.94
N PHE A 209 -1.18 -25.51 3.90
CA PHE A 209 -0.59 -24.88 5.08
C PHE A 209 -1.64 -24.65 6.18
N TYR A 210 -2.80 -24.09 5.83
CA TYR A 210 -3.87 -23.79 6.79
C TYR A 210 -4.36 -25.05 7.51
N GLN A 211 -4.57 -26.15 6.78
CA GLN A 211 -5.01 -27.43 7.35
C GLN A 211 -3.94 -28.14 8.18
N THR A 212 -2.66 -27.93 7.89
CA THR A 212 -1.56 -28.68 8.54
C THR A 212 -1.03 -27.96 9.79
N VAL A 213 -1.11 -26.63 9.81
CA VAL A 213 -0.41 -25.79 10.80
C VAL A 213 -1.36 -24.95 11.64
N ILE A 214 -2.52 -24.55 11.11
CA ILE A 214 -3.44 -23.62 11.78
C ILE A 214 -4.65 -24.34 12.42
N ILE A 215 -5.19 -25.36 11.76
CA ILE A 215 -6.24 -26.24 12.31
C ILE A 215 -5.56 -27.43 13.00
#